data_AF-A0A6L2PY32-F1
#
_entry.id   AF-A0A6L2PY32-F1
#
_cell.length_a   1.000
_cell.length_b   1.000
_cell.length_c   1.000
_cell.angle_alpha   90.00
_cell.angle_beta   90.00
_cell.angle_gamma   90.00
#
_symmetry.space_group_name_H-M   'P 1'
#
loop_
_entity.id
_entity.type
_entity.pdbx_description
1 polymer ?
#
loop_
_entity_poly.entity_id
_entity_poly.type
_entity_poly.pdbx_seq_one_letter_code
_entity_poly.pdbx_strand_id
1 'polypeptide(L)'
;MGTADSNYEFIYFKFGTNGHVSDQGVLEYTDFYDKLQNECLKMPESSDVKGRKLPYIFVGDEAFSLRKDFLKPYNVKQLTRERRIFNYRLSRARRIIEYVLGILVPRFGIFKTHINIQLDNIKDVVMASCALHNFLHRISPDTYTPSECFDTEDLENGTVTAGLRSHPSSMATLKRGNNRNHQLTG
;
A
#
# COMPACT_ATOMS: atom_id res chain seq x y z
N MET A 1 -5.64 7.98 4.60
CA MET A 1 -6.04 6.65 4.06
C MET A 1 -5.27 6.39 2.79
N GLY A 2 -4.75 5.17 2.58
CA GLY A 2 -4.05 4.79 1.36
C GLY A 2 -4.51 3.43 0.87
N THR A 3 -4.48 3.22 -0.44
CA THR A 3 -4.87 1.97 -1.10
C THR A 3 -3.82 1.62 -2.13
N ALA A 4 -3.46 0.34 -2.18
CA ALA A 4 -2.50 -0.22 -3.14
C ALA A 4 -3.07 -1.46 -3.82
N ASP A 5 -2.58 -1.75 -5.02
CA ASP A 5 -2.97 -2.93 -5.79
C ASP A 5 -2.03 -4.13 -5.56
N SER A 6 -2.32 -5.27 -6.21
CA SER A 6 -1.50 -6.48 -6.11
C SER A 6 -0.09 -6.35 -6.70
N ASN A 7 0.20 -5.28 -7.43
CA ASN A 7 1.52 -4.98 -7.96
C ASN A 7 2.32 -4.09 -7.00
N TYR A 8 1.87 -3.91 -5.75
CA TYR A 8 2.51 -3.03 -4.78
C TYR A 8 2.53 -1.56 -5.22
N GLU A 9 1.59 -1.14 -6.07
CA GLU A 9 1.49 0.25 -6.52
C GLU A 9 0.38 0.98 -5.77
N PHE A 10 0.62 2.23 -5.38
CA PHE A 10 -0.45 3.07 -4.85
C PHE A 10 -1.48 3.38 -5.94
N ILE A 11 -2.74 3.09 -5.65
CA ILE A 11 -3.87 3.47 -6.51
C ILE A 11 -4.59 4.71 -5.99
N TYR A 12 -4.54 4.95 -4.68
CA TYR A 12 -5.16 6.11 -4.06
C TYR A 12 -4.46 6.47 -2.76
N PHE A 13 -4.35 7.76 -2.48
CA PHE A 13 -3.87 8.25 -1.20
C PHE A 13 -4.57 9.56 -0.83
N LYS A 14 -5.07 9.62 0.41
CA LYS A 14 -5.66 10.82 1.02
C LYS A 14 -4.90 11.18 2.28
N PHE A 15 -4.38 12.41 2.29
CA PHE A 15 -3.73 13.02 3.45
C PHE A 15 -4.72 13.84 4.27
N GLY A 16 -4.62 13.73 5.60
CA GLY A 16 -5.40 14.49 6.56
C GLY A 16 -6.83 13.95 6.76
N THR A 17 -7.17 13.69 8.02
CA THR A 17 -8.55 13.53 8.49
C THR A 17 -8.60 13.98 9.95
N ASN A 18 -9.77 14.40 10.44
CA ASN A 18 -9.94 14.67 11.87
C ASN A 18 -9.71 13.38 12.67
N GLY A 19 -8.87 13.44 13.71
CA GLY A 19 -8.46 12.27 14.51
C GLY A 19 -9.57 11.60 15.33
N HIS A 20 -10.81 12.09 15.26
CA HIS A 20 -11.98 11.53 15.96
C HIS A 20 -12.90 10.71 15.06
N VAL A 21 -12.55 10.50 13.78
CA VAL A 21 -13.39 9.79 12.81
C VAL A 21 -12.92 8.33 12.69
N SER A 22 -13.86 7.37 12.66
CA SER A 22 -13.56 5.95 12.42
C SER A 22 -12.99 5.72 11.02
N ASP A 23 -12.25 4.63 10.80
CA ASP A 23 -11.66 4.34 9.47
C ASP A 23 -12.71 4.27 8.36
N GLN A 24 -13.89 3.69 8.66
CA GLN A 24 -15.05 3.71 7.77
C GLN A 24 -15.53 5.14 7.48
N GLY A 25 -15.63 6.00 8.48
CA GLY A 25 -16.01 7.40 8.30
C GLY A 25 -14.96 8.21 7.52
N VAL A 26 -13.67 7.90 7.69
CA VAL A 26 -12.59 8.50 6.91
C VAL A 26 -12.72 8.12 5.44
N LEU A 27 -13.01 6.84 5.15
CA LEU A 27 -13.29 6.37 3.79
C LEU A 27 -14.51 7.10 3.21
N GLU A 28 -15.62 7.15 3.93
CA GLU A 28 -16.87 7.80 3.49
C GLU A 28 -16.70 9.28 3.15
N TYR A 29 -15.72 9.96 3.77
CA TYR A 29 -15.41 11.37 3.49
C TYR A 29 -14.44 11.57 2.31
N THR A 30 -14.11 10.52 1.55
CA THR A 30 -13.17 10.61 0.43
C THR A 30 -13.87 10.73 -0.92
N ASP A 31 -13.25 11.48 -1.83
CA ASP A 31 -13.67 11.52 -3.24
C ASP A 31 -13.53 10.14 -3.92
N PHE A 32 -12.65 9.29 -3.38
CA PHE A 32 -12.57 7.88 -3.74
C PHE A 32 -13.87 7.14 -3.43
N TYR A 33 -14.41 7.29 -2.22
CA TYR A 33 -15.66 6.63 -1.85
C TYR A 33 -16.83 7.14 -2.66
N ASP A 34 -16.93 8.45 -2.87
CA ASP A 34 -17.96 9.05 -3.73
C ASP A 34 -17.90 8.47 -5.14
N LYS A 35 -16.70 8.40 -5.74
CA LYS A 35 -16.52 7.81 -7.08
C LYS A 35 -16.81 6.31 -7.09
N LEU A 36 -16.50 5.60 -6.01
CA LEU A 36 -16.77 4.18 -5.88
C LEU A 36 -18.28 3.91 -5.82
N GLN A 37 -19.04 4.68 -5.02
CA GLN A 37 -20.50 4.52 -4.91
C GLN A 37 -21.24 4.93 -6.17
N ASN A 38 -20.75 5.93 -6.89
CA ASN A 38 -21.35 6.40 -8.13
C ASN A 38 -20.82 5.68 -9.38
N GLU A 39 -20.13 4.54 -9.22
CA GLU A 39 -19.54 3.74 -10.32
C GLU A 39 -18.59 4.54 -11.25
N CYS A 40 -18.04 5.65 -10.75
CA CYS A 40 -17.15 6.56 -11.47
C CYS A 40 -15.66 6.20 -11.31
N LEU A 41 -15.32 5.24 -10.43
CA LEU A 41 -13.94 4.81 -10.18
C LEU A 41 -13.33 4.02 -11.35
N LYS A 42 -14.14 3.61 -12.35
CA LYS A 42 -13.74 2.80 -13.51
C LYS A 42 -12.99 1.51 -13.10
N MET A 43 -13.63 0.69 -12.27
CA MET A 43 -13.09 -0.60 -11.86
C MET A 43 -12.86 -1.52 -13.07
N PRO A 44 -11.82 -2.37 -13.06
CA PRO A 44 -11.62 -3.37 -14.11
C PRO A 44 -12.79 -4.35 -14.18
N GLU A 45 -13.02 -4.92 -15.37
CA GLU A 45 -14.00 -5.99 -15.53
C GLU A 45 -13.60 -7.25 -14.76
N SER A 46 -14.61 -8.05 -14.41
CA SER A 46 -14.39 -9.33 -13.72
C SER A 46 -13.44 -10.25 -14.51
N SER A 47 -12.49 -10.85 -13.81
CA SER A 47 -11.51 -11.78 -14.36
C SER A 47 -11.95 -13.23 -14.14
N ASP A 48 -11.58 -14.13 -15.07
CA ASP A 48 -11.80 -15.56 -14.88
C ASP A 48 -10.74 -16.15 -13.95
N VAL A 49 -11.19 -16.74 -12.85
CA VAL A 49 -10.36 -17.45 -11.89
C VAL A 49 -10.89 -18.87 -11.75
N LYS A 50 -10.21 -19.81 -12.41
CA LYS A 50 -10.54 -21.25 -12.39
C LYS A 50 -11.97 -21.55 -12.85
N GLY A 51 -12.42 -20.91 -13.94
CA GLY A 51 -13.74 -21.09 -14.52
C GLY A 51 -14.85 -20.31 -13.81
N ARG A 52 -14.49 -19.33 -12.98
CA ARG A 52 -15.43 -18.44 -12.29
C ARG A 52 -15.06 -17.01 -12.58
N LYS A 53 -16.01 -16.23 -13.12
CA LYS A 53 -15.86 -14.77 -13.24
C LYS A 53 -15.96 -14.12 -11.87
N LEU A 54 -14.88 -13.54 -11.39
CA LEU A 54 -14.81 -12.85 -10.11
C LEU A 54 -14.54 -11.35 -10.30
N PRO A 55 -15.26 -10.47 -9.57
CA PRO A 55 -15.03 -9.04 -9.64
C PRO A 55 -13.76 -8.63 -8.88
N TYR A 56 -13.21 -7.48 -9.25
CA TYR A 56 -12.22 -6.79 -8.44
C TYR A 56 -12.89 -6.11 -7.25
N ILE A 57 -12.26 -6.21 -6.09
CA ILE A 57 -12.80 -5.75 -4.81
C ILE A 57 -11.70 -5.11 -3.97
N PHE A 58 -12.09 -4.19 -3.10
CA PHE A 58 -11.23 -3.68 -2.05
C PHE A 58 -11.26 -4.60 -0.84
N VAL A 59 -10.18 -4.59 -0.07
CA VAL A 59 -10.05 -5.37 1.15
C VAL A 59 -9.67 -4.42 2.27
N GLY A 60 -10.42 -4.43 3.36
CA GLY A 60 -10.09 -3.69 4.57
C GLY A 60 -10.23 -4.53 5.83
N ASP A 61 -9.98 -3.88 6.96
CA ASP A 61 -10.06 -4.50 8.28
C ASP A 61 -11.51 -4.65 8.79
N GLU A 62 -11.65 -5.06 10.06
CA GLU A 62 -12.94 -5.32 10.69
C GLU A 62 -13.80 -4.06 10.87
N ALA A 63 -13.19 -2.86 10.90
CA ALA A 63 -13.88 -1.58 11.09
C ALA A 63 -14.71 -1.18 9.86
N PHE A 64 -14.42 -1.74 8.69
CA PHE A 64 -15.17 -1.47 7.48
C PHE A 64 -16.49 -2.26 7.40
N SER A 65 -17.41 -1.79 6.57
CA SER A 65 -18.65 -2.51 6.26
C SER A 65 -18.45 -3.50 5.11
N LEU A 66 -19.06 -4.69 5.21
CA LEU A 66 -19.06 -5.69 4.11
C LEU A 66 -19.98 -5.21 2.99
N ARG A 67 -19.46 -5.14 1.76
CA ARG A 67 -20.17 -4.65 0.57
C ARG A 67 -19.76 -5.43 -0.68
N LYS A 68 -20.45 -5.21 -1.80
CA LYS A 68 -20.15 -5.88 -3.08
C LYS A 68 -18.75 -5.54 -3.62
N ASP A 69 -18.27 -4.36 -3.29
CA ASP A 69 -16.99 -3.76 -3.69
C ASP A 69 -15.93 -3.83 -2.58
N PHE A 70 -16.26 -4.36 -1.39
CA PHE A 70 -15.41 -4.28 -0.20
C PHE A 70 -15.56 -5.52 0.70
N LEU A 71 -14.47 -6.28 0.85
CA LEU A 71 -14.40 -7.42 1.78
C LEU A 71 -13.76 -7.05 3.10
N LYS A 72 -14.25 -7.70 4.15
CA LYS A 72 -13.74 -7.60 5.52
C LYS A 72 -13.61 -8.97 6.18
N PRO A 73 -12.80 -9.12 7.23
CA PRO A 73 -12.64 -10.41 7.90
C PRO A 73 -13.92 -10.85 8.62
N TYR A 74 -14.11 -12.16 8.75
CA TYR A 74 -15.10 -12.72 9.66
C TYR A 74 -14.72 -12.39 11.11
N ASN A 75 -15.72 -12.20 11.96
CA ASN A 75 -15.50 -11.95 13.38
C ASN A 75 -14.78 -13.14 14.06
N VAL A 76 -13.78 -12.82 14.88
CA VAL A 76 -12.88 -13.81 15.51
C VAL A 76 -13.62 -14.75 16.46
N LYS A 77 -14.76 -14.32 17.04
CA LYS A 77 -15.53 -15.10 18.02
C LYS A 77 -16.23 -16.33 17.42
N GLN A 78 -16.39 -16.40 16.09
CA GLN A 78 -17.15 -17.48 15.41
C GLN A 78 -16.39 -18.05 14.20
N LEU A 79 -15.14 -18.45 14.42
CA LEU A 79 -14.26 -18.92 13.36
C LEU A 79 -14.31 -20.43 13.16
N THR A 80 -15.13 -20.87 12.20
CA THR A 80 -14.98 -22.19 11.56
C THR A 80 -13.64 -22.30 10.84
N ARG A 81 -13.22 -23.52 10.47
CA ARG A 81 -11.95 -23.74 9.76
C ARG A 81 -11.85 -22.91 8.47
N GLU A 82 -12.93 -22.88 7.70
CA GLU A 82 -13.03 -22.17 6.43
C GLU A 82 -12.93 -20.65 6.63
N ARG A 83 -13.56 -20.13 7.68
CA ARG A 83 -13.45 -18.70 8.06
C ARG A 83 -12.05 -18.32 8.51
N ARG A 84 -11.33 -19.22 9.20
CA ARG A 84 -9.91 -19.00 9.55
C ARG A 84 -9.04 -18.90 8.30
N ILE A 85 -9.22 -19.82 7.36
CA ILE A 85 -8.48 -19.82 6.08
C ILE A 85 -8.78 -18.54 5.30
N PHE A 86 -10.05 -18.12 5.23
CA PHE A 86 -10.44 -16.87 4.60
C PHE A 86 -9.77 -15.66 5.28
N ASN A 87 -9.90 -15.52 6.60
CA ASN A 87 -9.30 -14.40 7.34
C ASN A 87 -7.77 -14.33 7.19
N TYR A 88 -7.10 -15.49 7.15
CA TYR A 88 -5.68 -15.57 6.87
C TYR A 88 -5.35 -15.02 5.48
N ARG A 89 -6.05 -15.48 4.43
CA ARG A 89 -5.85 -15.00 3.05
C ARG A 89 -6.18 -13.52 2.89
N LEU A 90 -7.25 -13.05 3.54
CA LEU A 90 -7.64 -11.64 3.55
C LEU A 90 -6.57 -10.78 4.23
N SER A 91 -6.04 -11.24 5.36
CA SER A 91 -4.97 -10.53 6.07
C SER A 91 -3.69 -10.46 5.23
N ARG A 92 -3.35 -11.53 4.51
CA ARG A 92 -2.26 -11.49 3.53
C ARG A 92 -2.47 -10.44 2.44
N ALA A 93 -3.68 -10.37 1.88
CA ALA A 93 -3.98 -9.35 0.88
C ALA A 93 -3.81 -7.93 1.45
N ARG A 94 -4.24 -7.69 2.70
CA ARG A 94 -4.05 -6.39 3.36
C ARG A 94 -2.58 -6.03 3.57
N ARG A 95 -1.71 -7.01 3.82
CA ARG A 95 -0.27 -6.75 4.04
C ARG A 95 0.41 -6.03 2.88
N ILE A 96 -0.15 -6.09 1.67
CA ILE A 96 0.33 -5.33 0.51
C ILE A 96 0.57 -3.85 0.85
N ILE A 97 -0.39 -3.15 1.45
CA ILE A 97 -0.21 -1.72 1.76
C ILE A 97 0.91 -1.50 2.79
N GLU A 98 1.08 -2.43 3.73
CA GLU A 98 2.17 -2.40 4.72
C GLU A 98 3.53 -2.60 4.03
N TYR A 99 3.63 -3.49 3.03
CA TYR A 99 4.85 -3.66 2.23
C TYR A 99 5.20 -2.38 1.49
N VAL A 100 4.22 -1.79 0.80
CA VAL A 100 4.42 -0.56 0.02
C VAL A 100 4.95 0.55 0.91
N LEU A 101 4.32 0.78 2.07
CA LEU A 101 4.77 1.76 3.06
C LEU A 101 6.14 1.39 3.66
N GLY A 102 6.38 0.11 3.92
CA GLY A 102 7.63 -0.44 4.43
C GLY A 102 8.81 -0.30 3.47
N ILE A 103 8.56 -0.17 2.17
CA ILE A 103 9.58 0.18 1.16
C ILE A 103 9.73 1.71 1.07
N LEU A 104 8.60 2.43 1.00
CA LEU A 104 8.56 3.87 0.80
C LEU A 104 9.31 4.61 1.92
N VAL A 105 9.05 4.29 3.18
CA VAL A 105 9.68 4.94 4.35
C VAL A 105 11.21 4.86 4.32
N PRO A 106 11.84 3.67 4.21
CA PRO A 106 13.30 3.58 4.19
C PRO A 106 13.94 4.10 2.91
N ARG A 107 13.27 4.03 1.76
CA ARG A 107 13.80 4.51 0.48
C ARG A 107 13.92 6.03 0.44
N PHE A 108 12.89 6.75 0.90
CA PHE A 108 12.91 8.20 0.84
C PHE A 108 13.53 8.84 2.07
N GLY A 109 13.59 8.14 3.21
CA GLY A 109 14.33 8.55 4.41
C GLY A 109 13.72 9.74 5.17
N ILE A 110 13.07 10.67 4.48
CA ILE A 110 12.39 11.84 5.04
C ILE A 110 11.32 11.44 6.07
N PHE A 111 10.69 10.27 5.87
CA PHE A 111 9.68 9.74 6.77
C PHE A 111 10.25 9.07 8.03
N LYS A 112 11.58 8.95 8.16
CA LYS A 112 12.23 8.35 9.34
C LYS A 112 12.56 9.35 10.45
N THR A 113 12.54 10.65 10.13
CA THR A 113 12.90 11.72 11.07
C THR A 113 11.72 12.64 11.31
N HIS A 114 11.77 13.44 12.38
CA HIS A 114 10.80 14.52 12.56
C HIS A 114 10.81 15.45 11.35
N ILE A 115 9.65 15.60 10.72
CA ILE A 115 9.53 16.40 9.51
C ILE A 115 9.16 17.82 9.93
N ASN A 116 10.16 18.70 9.93
CA ASN A 116 9.98 20.11 10.27
C ASN A 116 9.57 20.91 9.02
N ILE A 117 8.41 20.57 8.46
CA ILE A 117 7.84 21.18 7.25
C ILE A 117 6.37 21.53 7.56
N GLN A 118 5.87 22.63 6.98
CA GLN A 118 4.47 23.02 7.09
C GLN A 118 3.52 21.91 6.58
N LEU A 119 2.34 21.81 7.19
CA LEU A 119 1.31 20.81 6.87
C LEU A 119 0.87 20.80 5.40
N ASP A 120 0.91 21.96 4.74
CA ASP A 120 0.57 22.06 3.32
C ASP A 120 1.66 21.43 2.44
N ASN A 121 2.93 21.66 2.79
CA ASN A 121 4.08 21.15 2.02
C ASN A 121 4.33 19.66 2.26
N ILE A 122 4.03 19.12 3.45
CA ILE A 122 4.17 17.67 3.71
C ILE A 122 3.22 16.85 2.84
N LYS A 123 2.03 17.38 2.54
CA LYS A 123 1.09 16.71 1.64
C LYS A 123 1.72 16.48 0.27
N ASP A 124 2.36 17.49 -0.29
CA ASP A 124 3.03 17.38 -1.59
C ASP A 124 4.21 16.41 -1.54
N VAL A 125 4.99 16.42 -0.44
CA VAL A 125 6.08 15.46 -0.23
C VAL A 125 5.57 14.02 -0.21
N VAL A 126 4.48 13.75 0.51
CA VAL A 126 3.89 12.41 0.59
C VAL A 126 3.36 11.97 -0.77
N MET A 127 2.59 12.83 -1.44
CA MET A 127 2.03 12.54 -2.76
C MET A 127 3.12 12.31 -3.81
N ALA A 128 4.17 13.15 -3.83
CA ALA A 128 5.31 12.99 -4.70
C ALA A 128 6.07 11.68 -4.41
N SER A 129 6.19 11.29 -3.14
CA SER A 129 6.84 10.03 -2.74
C SER A 129 6.04 8.81 -3.18
N CYS A 130 4.71 8.83 -3.06
CA CYS A 130 3.84 7.77 -3.58
C CYS A 130 3.92 7.66 -5.12
N ALA A 131 3.89 8.79 -5.82
CA ALA A 131 4.01 8.81 -7.29
C ALA A 131 5.39 8.29 -7.75
N LEU A 132 6.46 8.72 -7.07
CA LEU A 132 7.82 8.31 -7.38
C LEU A 132 8.06 6.83 -7.02
N HIS A 133 7.43 6.32 -5.96
CA HIS A 133 7.42 4.90 -5.65
C HIS A 133 6.86 4.08 -6.83
N ASN A 134 5.67 4.43 -7.32
CA ASN A 134 5.07 3.74 -8.45
C ASN A 134 5.96 3.81 -9.71
N PHE A 135 6.53 4.98 -9.99
CA PHE A 135 7.42 5.17 -11.13
C PHE A 135 8.69 4.30 -11.05
N LEU A 136 9.37 4.32 -9.90
CA LEU A 136 10.60 3.55 -9.68
C LEU A 136 10.33 2.03 -9.64
N HIS A 137 9.19 1.62 -9.07
CA HIS A 137 8.77 0.22 -9.08
C HIS A 137 8.57 -0.31 -10.49
N ARG A 138 7.97 0.49 -11.38
CA ARG A 138 7.75 0.12 -12.79
C ARG A 138 9.02 0.08 -13.63
N ILE A 139 9.91 1.08 -13.48
CA ILE A 139 11.07 1.23 -14.36
C ILE A 139 12.30 0.47 -13.84
N SER A 140 12.40 0.22 -12.54
CA SER A 140 13.58 -0.41 -11.94
C SER A 140 13.22 -1.34 -10.78
N PRO A 141 12.35 -2.34 -10.99
CA PRO A 141 11.86 -3.22 -9.92
C PRO A 141 13.00 -3.92 -9.18
N ASP A 142 13.99 -4.47 -9.89
CA ASP A 142 15.10 -5.23 -9.29
C ASP A 142 15.98 -4.37 -8.37
N THR A 143 16.08 -3.07 -8.64
CA THR A 143 16.92 -2.14 -7.85
C THR A 143 16.12 -1.45 -6.75
N TYR A 144 14.86 -1.08 -7.03
CA TYR A 144 14.01 -0.31 -6.12
C TYR A 144 13.24 -1.21 -5.13
N THR A 145 12.74 -2.34 -5.61
CA THR A 145 12.01 -3.36 -4.83
C THR A 145 12.56 -4.75 -5.16
N PRO A 146 13.83 -5.03 -4.80
CA PRO A 146 14.40 -6.37 -4.96
C PRO A 146 13.50 -7.40 -4.28
N SER A 147 13.43 -8.62 -4.84
CA SER A 147 12.49 -9.67 -4.39
C SER A 147 12.67 -10.02 -2.91
N GLU A 148 13.87 -9.86 -2.39
CA GLU A 148 14.25 -10.02 -1.00
C GLU A 148 13.56 -9.01 -0.06
N CYS A 149 12.97 -7.92 -0.57
CA CYS A 149 12.15 -7.00 0.23
C CYS A 149 10.82 -7.62 0.66
N PHE A 150 10.33 -8.59 -0.10
CA PHE A 150 9.03 -9.24 0.10
C PHE A 150 9.18 -10.54 0.87
N ASP A 151 8.06 -11.02 1.43
CA ASP A 151 8.06 -12.35 2.03
C ASP A 151 8.01 -13.42 0.97
N THR A 152 8.80 -14.46 1.21
CA THR A 152 8.74 -15.68 0.42
C THR A 152 7.91 -16.70 1.20
N GLU A 153 6.88 -17.24 0.57
CA GLU A 153 6.12 -18.35 1.13
C GLU A 153 6.57 -19.66 0.48
N ASP A 154 6.92 -20.62 1.32
CA ASP A 154 7.03 -22.01 0.89
C ASP A 154 5.65 -22.66 1.01
N LEU A 155 5.02 -22.90 -0.14
CA LEU A 155 3.68 -23.49 -0.20
C LEU A 155 3.68 -25.00 0.15
N GLU A 156 4.83 -25.67 0.09
CA GLU A 156 4.96 -27.09 0.47
C GLU A 156 5.04 -27.24 1.98
N ASN A 157 5.82 -26.38 2.64
CA ASN A 157 6.05 -26.43 4.08
C ASN A 157 5.13 -25.51 4.90
N GLY A 158 4.38 -24.63 4.24
CA GLY A 158 3.50 -23.65 4.88
C GLY A 158 4.25 -22.59 5.70
N THR A 159 5.54 -22.43 5.45
CA THR A 159 6.42 -21.47 6.15
C THR A 159 6.49 -20.16 5.39
N VAL A 160 6.57 -19.06 6.15
CA VAL A 160 6.74 -17.71 5.60
C VAL A 160 8.11 -17.18 6.03
N THR A 161 8.99 -16.95 5.08
CA THR A 161 10.28 -16.29 5.32
C THR A 161 10.07 -14.78 5.20
N ALA A 162 10.42 -14.05 6.26
CA ALA A 162 10.28 -12.60 6.27
C ALA A 162 11.32 -11.93 5.36
N GLY A 163 10.88 -11.00 4.51
CA GLY A 163 11.77 -10.19 3.67
C GLY A 163 12.62 -9.18 4.46
N LEU A 164 13.62 -8.59 3.79
CA LEU A 164 14.59 -7.58 4.25
C LEU A 164 14.00 -6.22 4.65
N ARG A 165 12.68 -6.08 4.60
CA ARG A 165 11.92 -4.93 5.12
C ARG A 165 12.28 -4.55 6.57
N SER A 166 12.93 -5.44 7.33
CA SER A 166 13.46 -5.21 8.69
C SER A 166 14.91 -4.69 8.75
N HIS A 167 15.69 -4.73 7.66
CA HIS A 167 17.11 -4.35 7.64
C HIS A 167 17.46 -3.42 6.46
N PRO A 168 17.42 -2.08 6.68
CA PRO A 168 17.67 -1.06 5.64
C PRO A 168 19.07 -1.12 5.02
N SER A 169 20.03 -1.81 5.65
CA SER A 169 21.44 -1.91 5.25
C SER A 169 21.68 -2.70 3.95
N SER A 170 20.64 -3.33 3.39
CA SER A 170 20.73 -4.21 2.21
C SER A 170 20.11 -3.62 0.94
N MET A 171 19.35 -2.52 1.02
CA MET A 171 18.77 -1.87 -0.15
C MET A 171 19.80 -0.94 -0.83
N ALA A 172 19.94 -1.05 -2.15
CA ALA A 172 20.82 -0.17 -2.92
C ALA A 172 20.48 1.31 -2.69
N THR A 173 21.42 2.11 -2.20
CA THR A 173 21.19 3.53 -1.92
C THR A 173 20.82 4.28 -3.19
N LEU A 174 19.80 5.14 -3.13
CA LEU A 174 19.53 6.08 -4.22
C LEU A 174 20.75 7.00 -4.38
N LYS A 175 21.40 6.97 -5.55
CA LYS A 175 22.57 7.81 -5.82
C LYS A 175 22.18 9.28 -5.65
N ARG A 176 22.72 9.95 -4.64
CA ARG A 176 22.56 11.39 -4.45
C ARG A 176 23.28 12.07 -5.61
N GLY A 177 22.54 12.66 -6.54
CA GLY A 177 23.13 13.47 -7.61
C GLY A 177 23.94 14.60 -6.97
N ASN A 178 25.24 14.64 -7.24
CA ASN A 178 26.12 15.75 -6.86
C ASN A 178 25.80 16.98 -7.70
N ASN A 179 24.67 17.66 -7.42
CA ASN A 179 24.48 19.03 -7.88
C ASN A 179 25.23 19.96 -6.92
N ARG A 180 26.57 19.99 -7.06
CA ARG A 180 27.35 21.13 -6.58
C ARG A 180 27.09 22.27 -7.56
N ASN A 181 26.29 23.24 -7.13
CA ASN A 181 26.23 24.56 -7.74
C ASN A 181 27.66 25.10 -7.88
N HIS A 182 28.20 25.10 -9.10
CA HIS A 182 29.33 25.97 -9.42
C HIS A 182 28.80 27.40 -9.39
N GLN A 183 29.08 28.10 -8.28
CA GLN A 183 29.07 29.55 -8.29
C GLN A 183 30.17 30.01 -9.25
N LEU A 184 29.76 30.52 -10.41
CA LEU A 184 30.59 31.40 -11.23
C LEU A 184 30.57 32.77 -10.55
N THR A 185 31.65 33.13 -9.88
CA THR A 185 32.00 34.53 -9.63
C THR A 185 33.21 34.83 -10.50
N GLY A 186 33.05 35.82 -11.39
CA GLY A 186 34.12 36.39 -12.19
C GLY A 186 35.07 37.27 -11.39
#